data_AF-A0A923CMT4-F1
#
_entry.id   AF-A0A923CMT4-F1
#
_cell.length_a   1.000
_cell.length_b   1.000
_cell.length_c   1.000
_cell.angle_alpha   90.00
_cell.angle_beta   90.00
_cell.angle_gamma   90.00
#
_symmetry.space_group_name_H-M   'P 1'
#
loop_
_entity.id
_entity.type
_entity.pdbx_description
1 polymer ?
#
loop_
_entity_poly.entity_id
_entity_poly.type
_entity_poly.pdbx_seq_one_letter_code
_entity_poly.pdbx_strand_id
1 'polypeptide(L)'
;MKNENIKKWLRRGGLTLAFAVLFVFLYVLSALSGLRFFIPHYLTIAGGPFESKSYLVILQNNNELRPAGGRIIAYGKITFNNGLFGDIELSNPDEALTNHEYIDAPYPMEELLWDESYKGYTFFDANFNPDFEKTVNDLLGMYKLTHPDVEFDGAIGLNINVLKDIIDITGNVKVGDEVITSSNIFEKLENSDDTTLRAIGRSVIFKSSWSFVSWRDLSDMFVKNLNEKHIQLYSFNKNFQKKLAEKNWSGKWPTEFKGDFLAAIEANFGKNQINKYIYRALNYRLYLCDPKTDKYCEYMGKVAYTIEHVDRAPEAEKYTGYIRFYFPKKTSLKSSNTFVNYENNEDYFVVGTIVSLNPGERKTIEMTVELPETIFDQETYSLYIPKQSGTSGDSYSVIIETPTGTEIKSRSFDVHENIASWQGALSKDKTLSLSVTKPL
;
A
#
# COMPACT_ATOMS: atom_id res chain seq x y z
N MET A 1 -34.04 -42.97 40.96
CA MET A 1 -34.47 -42.67 39.57
C MET A 1 -34.49 -41.18 39.21
N LYS A 2 -35.07 -40.26 40.01
CA LYS A 2 -35.18 -38.83 39.64
C LYS A 2 -33.82 -38.09 39.48
N ASN A 3 -32.83 -38.46 40.30
CA ASN A 3 -31.53 -37.78 40.35
C ASN A 3 -30.57 -38.17 39.21
N GLU A 4 -30.67 -39.40 38.68
CA GLU A 4 -29.86 -39.83 37.53
C GLU A 4 -30.32 -39.20 36.22
N ASN A 5 -31.64 -39.05 36.02
CA ASN A 5 -32.18 -38.42 34.81
C ASN A 5 -31.80 -36.94 34.71
N ILE A 6 -31.72 -36.22 35.83
CA ILE A 6 -31.26 -34.81 35.88
C ILE A 6 -29.77 -34.73 35.53
N LYS A 7 -28.92 -35.61 36.10
CA LYS A 7 -27.49 -35.67 35.74
C LYS A 7 -27.27 -36.02 34.26
N LYS A 8 -28.08 -36.93 33.70
CA LYS A 8 -28.01 -37.34 32.30
C LYS A 8 -28.49 -36.22 31.35
N TRP A 9 -29.49 -35.44 31.76
CA TRP A 9 -29.97 -34.27 31.03
C TRP A 9 -28.99 -33.10 31.08
N LEU A 10 -28.43 -32.78 32.25
CA LEU A 10 -27.36 -31.77 32.41
C LEU A 10 -26.10 -32.15 31.62
N ARG A 11 -25.72 -33.43 31.60
CA ARG A 11 -24.58 -33.93 30.82
C ARG A 11 -24.84 -33.89 29.31
N ARG A 12 -26.08 -34.15 28.87
CA ARG A 12 -26.48 -33.97 27.46
C ARG A 12 -26.54 -32.51 27.05
N GLY A 13 -27.13 -31.64 27.87
CA GLY A 13 -27.17 -30.19 27.64
C GLY A 13 -25.78 -29.56 27.61
N GLY A 14 -24.89 -29.95 28.53
CA GLY A 14 -23.49 -29.53 28.53
C GLY A 14 -22.72 -30.01 27.29
N LEU A 15 -22.98 -31.24 26.83
CA LEU A 15 -22.36 -31.77 25.62
C LEU A 15 -22.88 -31.05 24.36
N THR A 16 -24.18 -30.78 24.26
CA THR A 16 -24.77 -30.00 23.15
C THR A 16 -24.23 -28.57 23.13
N LEU A 17 -24.09 -27.92 24.29
CA LEU A 17 -23.49 -26.60 24.39
C LEU A 17 -22.01 -26.63 23.97
N ALA A 18 -21.25 -27.63 24.41
CA ALA A 18 -19.85 -27.80 24.01
C ALA A 18 -19.71 -28.01 22.50
N PHE A 19 -20.59 -28.82 21.88
CA PHE A 19 -20.61 -29.00 20.43
C PHE A 19 -21.01 -27.73 19.68
N ALA A 20 -21.99 -26.97 20.19
CA ALA A 20 -22.38 -25.69 19.59
C ALA A 20 -21.24 -24.67 19.64
N VAL A 21 -20.57 -24.54 20.79
CA VAL A 21 -19.39 -23.67 20.94
C VAL A 21 -18.26 -24.11 20.03
N LEU A 22 -17.97 -25.41 19.96
CA LEU A 22 -16.95 -25.95 19.06
C LEU A 22 -17.31 -25.71 17.59
N PHE A 23 -18.57 -25.90 17.21
CA PHE A 23 -19.03 -25.65 15.85
C PHE A 23 -18.90 -24.17 15.47
N VAL A 24 -19.34 -23.26 16.34
CA VAL A 24 -19.17 -21.81 16.13
C VAL A 24 -17.69 -21.45 16.03
N PHE A 25 -16.84 -22.01 16.90
CA PHE A 25 -15.39 -21.79 16.84
C PHE A 25 -14.79 -22.28 15.53
N LEU A 26 -15.12 -23.50 15.09
CA LEU A 26 -14.65 -24.05 13.82
C LEU A 26 -15.18 -23.26 12.62
N TYR A 27 -16.43 -22.80 12.69
CA TYR A 27 -17.01 -21.93 11.67
C TYR A 27 -16.26 -20.61 11.58
N VAL A 28 -16.04 -19.92 12.70
CA VAL A 28 -15.27 -18.65 12.75
C VAL A 28 -13.87 -18.86 12.20
N LEU A 29 -13.19 -19.94 12.62
CA LEU A 29 -11.84 -20.26 12.15
C LEU A 29 -11.80 -20.53 10.64
N SER A 30 -12.83 -21.20 10.11
CA SER A 30 -12.98 -21.44 8.67
C SER A 30 -13.33 -20.18 7.90
N ALA A 31 -14.20 -19.31 8.45
CA ALA A 31 -14.65 -18.09 7.82
C ALA A 31 -13.53 -17.04 7.76
N LEU A 32 -12.70 -16.94 8.80
CA LEU A 32 -11.60 -15.99 8.84
C LEU A 32 -10.42 -16.33 7.91
N SER A 33 -10.46 -17.41 7.12
CA SER A 33 -9.51 -17.69 6.02
C SER A 33 -8.06 -17.22 6.29
N GLY A 34 -7.57 -16.17 5.60
CA GLY A 34 -6.27 -15.57 5.83
C GLY A 34 -6.19 -14.60 7.02
N LEU A 35 -7.31 -13.98 7.43
CA LEU A 35 -7.40 -13.14 8.64
C LEU A 35 -7.21 -13.94 9.95
N ARG A 36 -7.27 -15.28 9.91
CA ARG A 36 -6.87 -16.12 11.07
C ARG A 36 -5.46 -15.82 11.58
N PHE A 37 -4.61 -15.20 10.75
CA PHE A 37 -3.32 -14.64 11.14
C PHE A 37 -3.41 -13.74 12.38
N PHE A 38 -4.50 -12.98 12.55
CA PHE A 38 -4.65 -12.04 13.66
C PHE A 38 -5.12 -12.71 14.96
N ILE A 39 -5.65 -13.93 14.94
CA ILE A 39 -6.20 -14.60 16.14
C ILE A 39 -5.16 -14.73 17.26
N PRO A 40 -3.93 -15.23 17.02
CA PRO A 40 -2.90 -15.32 18.06
C PRO A 40 -2.39 -13.95 18.55
N HIS A 41 -2.75 -12.89 17.84
CA HIS A 41 -2.33 -11.51 18.08
C HIS A 41 -3.45 -10.62 18.61
N TYR A 42 -4.63 -11.18 18.84
CA TYR A 42 -5.82 -10.41 19.20
C TYR A 42 -5.60 -9.54 20.44
N LEU A 43 -5.00 -10.07 21.50
CA LEU A 43 -4.71 -9.29 22.71
C LEU A 43 -3.64 -8.21 22.48
N THR A 44 -2.71 -8.42 21.56
CA THR A 44 -1.74 -7.39 21.16
C THR A 44 -2.43 -6.23 20.43
N ILE A 45 -3.50 -6.52 19.69
CA ILE A 45 -4.23 -5.57 18.85
C ILE A 45 -5.32 -4.85 19.65
N ALA A 46 -6.15 -5.59 20.37
CA ALA A 46 -7.35 -5.06 21.03
C ALA A 46 -7.15 -4.81 22.54
N GLY A 47 -6.00 -5.23 23.10
CA GLY A 47 -5.71 -5.13 24.53
C GLY A 47 -6.27 -6.30 25.34
N GLY A 48 -5.65 -6.54 26.50
CA GLY A 48 -6.19 -7.42 27.53
C GLY A 48 -7.24 -6.75 28.42
N PRO A 49 -7.75 -7.44 29.45
CA PRO A 49 -8.55 -6.82 30.50
C PRO A 49 -7.82 -5.62 31.11
N PHE A 50 -8.54 -4.51 31.29
CA PHE A 50 -8.04 -3.22 31.80
C PHE A 50 -7.03 -2.50 30.90
N GLU A 51 -6.89 -2.91 29.65
CA GLU A 51 -6.08 -2.22 28.67
C GLU A 51 -6.95 -1.54 27.61
N SER A 52 -6.47 -0.39 27.13
CA SER A 52 -7.00 0.31 25.97
C SER A 52 -5.95 0.33 24.87
N LYS A 53 -6.39 0.18 23.62
CA LYS A 53 -5.55 0.29 22.43
C LYS A 53 -6.13 1.32 21.47
N SER A 54 -5.28 2.17 20.90
CA SER A 54 -5.68 3.19 19.93
C SER A 54 -4.89 3.09 18.63
N TYR A 55 -5.54 3.30 17.49
CA TYR A 55 -4.91 3.27 16.17
C TYR A 55 -5.28 4.51 15.38
N LEU A 56 -4.27 5.19 14.81
CA LEU A 56 -4.48 6.25 13.84
C LEU A 56 -5.05 5.60 12.57
N VAL A 57 -6.18 6.07 12.09
CA VAL A 57 -6.79 5.62 10.84
C VAL A 57 -6.68 6.73 9.82
N ILE A 58 -6.21 6.42 8.62
CA ILE A 58 -6.10 7.34 7.50
C ILE A 58 -6.91 6.80 6.33
N LEU A 59 -7.86 7.59 5.84
CA LEU A 59 -8.65 7.32 4.65
C LEU A 59 -8.11 8.15 3.48
N GLN A 60 -7.81 7.46 2.38
CA GLN A 60 -7.06 8.00 1.26
C GLN A 60 -7.87 7.93 -0.04
N ASN A 61 -7.95 9.06 -0.76
CA ASN A 61 -8.53 9.13 -2.09
C ASN A 61 -7.49 8.74 -3.15
N ASN A 62 -7.46 7.47 -3.56
CA ASN A 62 -6.51 7.00 -4.57
C ASN A 62 -6.83 7.47 -6.00
N ASN A 63 -7.87 8.28 -6.23
CA ASN A 63 -8.07 8.99 -7.49
C ASN A 63 -7.27 10.31 -7.57
N GLU A 64 -6.75 10.78 -6.44
CA GLU A 64 -5.71 11.82 -6.37
C GLU A 64 -4.48 11.17 -5.72
N LEU A 65 -3.69 10.49 -6.53
CA LEU A 65 -2.70 9.52 -6.06
C LEU A 65 -1.56 10.18 -5.27
N ARG A 66 -1.13 9.48 -4.23
CA ARG A 66 0.08 9.78 -3.45
C ARG A 66 0.97 8.53 -3.37
N PRO A 67 2.24 8.70 -3.00
CA PRO A 67 3.21 7.60 -2.95
C PRO A 67 2.79 6.40 -2.07
N ALA A 68 2.25 6.66 -0.88
CA ALA A 68 1.72 5.63 0.02
C ALA A 68 0.18 5.56 0.01
N GLY A 69 -0.46 5.81 -1.15
CA GLY A 69 -1.90 5.62 -1.34
C GLY A 69 -2.54 6.74 -2.16
N GLY A 70 -3.51 7.40 -1.58
CA GLY A 70 -4.16 8.59 -2.14
C GLY A 70 -4.00 9.81 -1.25
N ARG A 71 -4.42 10.99 -1.72
CA ARG A 71 -4.53 12.18 -0.88
C ARG A 71 -5.40 11.88 0.34
N ILE A 72 -5.00 12.35 1.50
CA ILE A 72 -5.72 12.07 2.74
C ILE A 72 -6.99 12.92 2.78
N ILE A 73 -8.15 12.26 2.88
CA ILE A 73 -9.46 12.94 2.88
C ILE A 73 -10.16 12.84 4.23
N ALA A 74 -9.81 11.86 5.05
CA ALA A 74 -10.28 11.74 6.42
C ALA A 74 -9.25 11.00 7.26
N TYR A 75 -9.23 11.30 8.55
CA TYR A 75 -8.37 10.65 9.52
C TYR A 75 -9.12 10.47 10.83
N GLY A 76 -8.57 9.67 11.74
CA GLY A 76 -9.04 9.68 13.11
C GLY A 76 -8.52 8.51 13.91
N LYS A 77 -9.32 8.01 14.84
CA LYS A 77 -8.87 7.08 15.88
C LYS A 77 -9.85 5.93 16.02
N ILE A 78 -9.35 4.70 15.90
CA ILE A 78 -10.06 3.52 16.40
C ILE A 78 -9.57 3.21 17.80
N THR A 79 -10.50 2.89 18.70
CA THR A 79 -10.21 2.49 20.07
C THR A 79 -10.73 1.09 20.37
N PHE A 80 -9.95 0.31 21.10
CA PHE A 80 -10.35 -0.93 21.73
C PHE A 80 -10.21 -0.80 23.24
N ASN A 81 -11.18 -1.31 23.99
CA ASN A 81 -11.18 -1.29 25.45
C ASN A 81 -11.47 -2.69 25.97
N ASN A 82 -10.60 -3.24 26.82
CA ASN A 82 -10.75 -4.58 27.38
C ASN A 82 -10.87 -5.67 26.31
N GLY A 83 -10.14 -5.54 25.19
CA GLY A 83 -10.25 -6.44 24.05
C GLY A 83 -11.44 -6.19 23.13
N LEU A 84 -12.39 -5.31 23.47
CA LEU A 84 -13.59 -5.07 22.67
C LEU A 84 -13.46 -3.80 21.85
N PHE A 85 -14.08 -3.77 20.67
CA PHE A 85 -14.23 -2.52 19.92
C PHE A 85 -14.93 -1.48 20.78
N GLY A 86 -14.25 -0.35 21.00
CA GLY A 86 -14.79 0.78 21.74
C GLY A 86 -15.50 1.72 20.77
N ASP A 87 -14.71 2.38 19.94
CA ASP A 87 -15.23 3.38 19.01
C ASP A 87 -14.33 3.64 17.80
N ILE A 88 -14.89 4.27 16.78
CA ILE A 88 -14.18 4.95 15.72
C ILE A 88 -14.56 6.42 15.72
N GLU A 89 -13.56 7.29 15.70
CA GLU A 89 -13.68 8.74 15.49
C GLU A 89 -13.05 9.04 14.14
N LEU A 90 -13.75 9.78 13.27
CA LEU A 90 -13.24 10.22 11.97
C LEU A 90 -13.56 11.70 11.80
N SER A 91 -12.61 12.43 11.24
CA SER A 91 -12.68 13.86 10.94
C SER A 91 -12.06 14.12 9.56
N ASN A 92 -12.50 15.19 8.91
CA ASN A 92 -11.76 15.72 7.76
C ASN A 92 -10.45 16.35 8.24
N PRO A 93 -9.36 16.32 7.46
CA PRO A 93 -8.21 17.18 7.70
C PRO A 93 -8.69 18.63 7.69
N ASP A 94 -8.79 19.21 8.88
CA ASP A 94 -9.32 20.54 9.15
C ASP A 94 -8.18 21.56 9.22
N GLU A 95 -8.55 22.84 9.34
CA GLU A 95 -7.56 23.89 9.55
C GLU A 95 -6.65 23.59 10.74
N ALA A 96 -7.11 22.91 11.79
CA ALA A 96 -6.23 22.61 12.92
C ALA A 96 -5.02 21.76 12.48
N LEU A 97 -5.22 20.70 11.70
CA LEU A 97 -4.10 19.89 11.21
C LEU A 97 -3.27 20.52 10.09
N THR A 98 -3.85 21.45 9.33
CA THR A 98 -3.22 21.96 8.10
C THR A 98 -2.77 23.42 8.19
N ASN A 99 -3.24 24.17 9.19
CA ASN A 99 -2.90 25.56 9.46
C ASN A 99 -1.84 25.63 10.56
N HIS A 100 -0.63 25.22 10.21
CA HIS A 100 0.56 25.35 11.04
C HIS A 100 1.50 26.44 10.47
N GLU A 101 2.55 26.78 11.22
CA GLU A 101 3.67 27.55 10.67
C GLU A 101 4.27 26.82 9.46
N TYR A 102 4.88 27.56 8.53
CA TYR A 102 5.44 26.96 7.31
C TYR A 102 6.45 25.85 7.65
N ILE A 103 6.27 24.66 7.06
CA ILE A 103 7.19 23.52 7.17
C ILE A 103 7.73 23.21 5.78
N ASP A 104 9.05 23.14 5.61
CA ASP A 104 9.66 22.81 4.32
C ASP A 104 9.09 21.50 3.75
N ALA A 105 8.54 21.59 2.53
CA ALA A 105 8.01 20.44 1.83
C ALA A 105 9.07 19.77 0.95
N PRO A 106 9.01 18.44 0.79
CA PRO A 106 9.87 17.78 -0.18
C PRO A 106 9.54 18.26 -1.60
N TYR A 107 10.59 18.38 -2.42
CA TYR A 107 10.42 18.65 -3.85
C TYR A 107 9.49 17.59 -4.50
N PRO A 108 8.60 17.97 -5.44
CA PRO A 108 8.33 19.30 -5.99
C PRO A 108 7.10 19.98 -5.37
N MET A 109 6.71 19.65 -4.14
CA MET A 109 5.42 20.13 -3.59
C MET A 109 5.29 21.64 -3.63
N GLU A 110 6.34 22.37 -3.25
CA GLU A 110 6.31 23.84 -3.30
C GLU A 110 6.09 24.33 -4.73
N GLU A 111 6.83 23.82 -5.72
CA GLU A 111 6.68 24.22 -7.13
C GLU A 111 5.27 23.94 -7.68
N LEU A 112 4.65 22.81 -7.28
CA LEU A 112 3.40 22.34 -7.88
C LEU A 112 2.14 22.72 -7.11
N LEU A 113 2.24 22.95 -5.81
CA LEU A 113 1.10 23.25 -4.94
C LEU A 113 1.02 24.72 -4.52
N TRP A 114 2.05 25.52 -4.80
CA TRP A 114 2.11 26.92 -4.41
C TRP A 114 0.84 27.70 -4.77
N ASP A 115 0.34 28.40 -3.77
CA ASP A 115 -0.61 29.49 -3.85
C ASP A 115 -0.40 30.40 -2.63
N GLU A 116 -1.17 31.49 -2.51
CA GLU A 116 -1.04 32.45 -1.39
C GLU A 116 -1.31 31.82 0.00
N SER A 117 -1.98 30.67 0.04
CA SER A 117 -2.31 29.93 1.26
C SER A 117 -1.37 28.76 1.56
N TYR A 118 -0.40 28.49 0.69
CA TYR A 118 0.50 27.34 0.81
C TYR A 118 1.33 27.39 2.11
N LYS A 119 1.24 26.32 2.91
CA LYS A 119 1.93 26.17 4.21
C LYS A 119 3.12 25.21 4.17
N GLY A 120 3.57 24.82 2.99
CA GLY A 120 4.61 23.81 2.86
C GLY A 120 4.04 22.40 3.04
N TYR A 121 4.72 21.56 3.83
CA TYR A 121 4.35 20.16 4.05
C TYR A 121 3.14 20.09 4.99
N THR A 122 1.98 19.63 4.49
CA THR A 122 0.74 19.55 5.27
C THR A 122 0.23 18.12 5.43
N PHE A 123 -0.72 17.93 6.35
CA PHE A 123 -1.31 16.61 6.64
C PHE A 123 -1.97 15.97 5.41
N PHE A 124 -2.45 16.73 4.42
CA PHE A 124 -3.02 16.18 3.19
C PHE A 124 -2.06 15.29 2.41
N ASP A 125 -0.77 15.62 2.48
CA ASP A 125 0.29 15.04 1.66
C ASP A 125 1.37 14.33 2.51
N ALA A 126 1.13 14.16 3.82
CA ALA A 126 2.04 13.52 4.77
C ALA A 126 2.36 12.04 4.44
N ASN A 127 1.67 11.47 3.45
CA ASN A 127 1.95 10.16 2.88
C ASN A 127 2.82 10.20 1.60
N PHE A 128 3.71 11.19 1.51
CA PHE A 128 4.63 11.34 0.39
C PHE A 128 5.78 10.35 0.37
N ASN A 129 6.16 9.76 1.50
CA ASN A 129 7.08 8.63 1.49
C ASN A 129 6.34 7.38 0.97
N PRO A 130 6.87 6.59 0.01
CA PRO A 130 6.21 5.36 -0.42
C PRO A 130 6.40 4.18 0.53
N ASP A 131 7.36 4.25 1.46
CA ASP A 131 7.48 3.29 2.56
C ASP A 131 6.52 3.69 3.68
N PHE A 132 5.46 2.90 3.88
CA PHE A 132 4.42 3.23 4.84
C PHE A 132 4.89 3.23 6.29
N GLU A 133 5.93 2.48 6.65
CA GLU A 133 6.50 2.58 8.01
C GLU A 133 7.14 3.96 8.23
N LYS A 134 7.75 4.54 7.19
CA LYS A 134 8.28 5.91 7.24
C LYS A 134 7.15 6.95 7.19
N THR A 135 6.15 6.74 6.34
CA THR A 135 4.93 7.56 6.28
C THR A 135 4.25 7.71 7.64
N VAL A 136 4.19 6.65 8.45
CA VAL A 136 3.58 6.71 9.77
C VAL A 136 4.32 7.68 10.70
N ASN A 137 5.64 7.83 10.57
CA ASN A 137 6.37 8.83 11.34
C ASN A 137 5.98 10.26 10.93
N ASP A 138 5.85 10.52 9.63
CA ASP A 138 5.43 11.83 9.11
C ASP A 138 4.00 12.18 9.57
N LEU A 139 3.08 11.22 9.42
CA LEU A 139 1.68 11.35 9.85
C LEU A 139 1.56 11.67 11.33
N LEU A 140 2.28 10.93 12.18
CA LEU A 140 2.26 11.13 13.63
C LEU A 140 2.96 12.42 14.04
N GLY A 141 4.05 12.80 13.34
CA GLY A 141 4.73 14.07 13.55
C GLY A 141 3.79 15.25 13.33
N MET A 142 3.05 15.25 12.23
CA MET A 142 2.06 16.29 11.94
C MET A 142 0.86 16.24 12.88
N TYR A 143 0.34 15.06 13.17
CA TYR A 143 -0.79 14.91 14.10
C TYR A 143 -0.49 15.49 15.49
N LYS A 144 0.74 15.30 15.97
CA LYS A 144 1.20 15.80 17.27
C LYS A 144 1.36 17.33 17.34
N LEU A 145 1.36 18.04 16.21
CA LEU A 145 1.39 19.51 16.20
C LEU A 145 0.16 20.11 16.90
N THR A 146 -0.99 19.45 16.78
CA THR A 146 -2.23 19.88 17.44
C THR A 146 -2.70 18.96 18.55
N HIS A 147 -2.20 17.72 18.59
CA HIS A 147 -2.57 16.71 19.58
C HIS A 147 -1.32 16.14 20.29
N PRO A 148 -0.56 16.96 21.04
CA PRO A 148 0.75 16.57 21.57
C PRO A 148 0.69 15.40 22.57
N ASP A 149 -0.42 15.26 23.28
CA ASP A 149 -0.61 14.24 24.32
C ASP A 149 -1.22 12.93 23.80
N VAL A 150 -1.55 12.85 22.52
CA VAL A 150 -2.18 11.65 21.95
C VAL A 150 -1.13 10.65 21.52
N GLU A 151 -1.26 9.43 22.03
CA GLU A 151 -0.48 8.27 21.62
C GLU A 151 -1.36 7.25 20.89
N PHE A 152 -0.71 6.52 20.00
CA PHE A 152 -1.31 5.41 19.26
C PHE A 152 -0.45 4.16 19.41
N ASP A 153 -1.09 3.00 19.46
CA ASP A 153 -0.46 1.68 19.42
C ASP A 153 -0.11 1.24 17.97
N GLY A 154 -0.61 1.97 16.98
CA GLY A 154 -0.29 1.74 15.58
C GLY A 154 -1.03 2.68 14.63
N ALA A 155 -0.95 2.40 13.34
CA ALA A 155 -1.63 3.15 12.29
C ALA A 155 -2.18 2.20 11.20
N ILE A 156 -3.29 2.62 10.59
CA ILE A 156 -4.01 1.89 9.56
C ILE A 156 -4.26 2.85 8.39
N GLY A 157 -3.64 2.59 7.25
CA GLY A 157 -3.90 3.31 6.00
C GLY A 157 -4.88 2.54 5.13
N LEU A 158 -5.92 3.21 4.64
CA LEU A 158 -7.00 2.62 3.85
C LEU A 158 -7.29 3.49 2.62
N ASN A 159 -7.15 2.92 1.43
CA ASN A 159 -7.65 3.56 0.22
C ASN A 159 -9.18 3.44 0.13
N ILE A 160 -9.86 4.43 -0.43
CA ILE A 160 -11.33 4.50 -0.43
C ILE A 160 -12.01 3.30 -1.13
N ASN A 161 -11.35 2.66 -2.09
CA ASN A 161 -11.88 1.47 -2.75
C ASN A 161 -12.10 0.30 -1.77
N VAL A 162 -11.38 0.24 -0.65
CA VAL A 162 -11.62 -0.77 0.40
C VAL A 162 -13.02 -0.62 1.00
N LEU A 163 -13.49 0.62 1.21
CA LEU A 163 -14.83 0.86 1.74
C LEU A 163 -15.92 0.47 0.72
N LYS A 164 -15.66 0.66 -0.57
CA LYS A 164 -16.55 0.18 -1.64
C LYS A 164 -16.67 -1.33 -1.60
N ASP A 165 -15.55 -2.04 -1.53
CA ASP A 165 -15.53 -3.51 -1.45
C ASP A 165 -16.32 -4.02 -0.23
N ILE A 166 -16.19 -3.36 0.93
CA ILE A 166 -16.96 -3.72 2.13
C ILE A 166 -18.48 -3.53 1.89
N ILE A 167 -18.88 -2.42 1.29
CA ILE A 167 -20.30 -2.11 1.02
C ILE A 167 -20.86 -3.04 -0.06
N ASP A 168 -20.08 -3.42 -1.08
CA ASP A 168 -20.52 -4.37 -2.10
C ASP A 168 -20.79 -5.76 -1.49
N ILE A 169 -19.98 -6.19 -0.50
CA ILE A 169 -20.14 -7.49 0.17
C ILE A 169 -21.24 -7.47 1.23
N THR A 170 -21.32 -6.39 2.02
CA THR A 170 -22.27 -6.31 3.15
C THR A 170 -23.61 -5.68 2.76
N GLY A 171 -23.66 -5.00 1.61
CA GLY A 171 -24.77 -4.19 1.12
C GLY A 171 -24.75 -2.75 1.63
N ASN A 172 -25.70 -1.94 1.17
CA ASN A 172 -25.83 -0.51 1.52
C ASN A 172 -25.97 -0.24 3.03
N VAL A 173 -25.38 0.85 3.50
CA VAL A 173 -25.37 1.27 4.90
C VAL A 173 -26.28 2.49 5.09
N LYS A 174 -27.16 2.49 6.10
CA LYS A 174 -28.02 3.63 6.40
C LYS A 174 -27.37 4.50 7.48
N VAL A 175 -27.27 5.81 7.22
CA VAL A 175 -26.74 6.81 8.15
C VAL A 175 -27.73 7.97 8.22
N GLY A 176 -28.45 8.10 9.33
CA GLY A 176 -29.58 9.01 9.41
C GLY A 176 -30.64 8.66 8.35
N ASP A 177 -31.00 9.63 7.51
CA ASP A 177 -31.92 9.44 6.38
C ASP A 177 -31.19 9.09 5.07
N GLU A 178 -29.86 9.09 5.06
CA GLU A 178 -29.08 8.82 3.87
C GLU A 178 -28.73 7.33 3.72
N VAL A 179 -28.62 6.90 2.47
CA VAL A 179 -28.17 5.55 2.10
C VAL A 179 -26.80 5.65 1.45
N ILE A 180 -25.82 5.05 2.11
CA ILE A 180 -24.45 4.94 1.67
C ILE A 180 -24.30 3.64 0.87
N THR A 181 -23.78 3.78 -0.34
CA THR A 181 -23.64 2.77 -1.39
C THR A 181 -22.19 2.76 -1.88
N SER A 182 -21.76 1.70 -2.56
CA SER A 182 -20.42 1.67 -3.19
C SER A 182 -20.25 2.76 -4.27
N SER A 183 -21.34 3.21 -4.89
CA SER A 183 -21.31 4.30 -5.88
C SER A 183 -21.16 5.71 -5.28
N ASN A 184 -21.71 5.97 -4.09
CA ASN A 184 -21.72 7.33 -3.50
C ASN A 184 -20.82 7.50 -2.25
N ILE A 185 -20.30 6.42 -1.66
CA ILE A 185 -19.45 6.45 -0.45
C ILE A 185 -18.32 7.48 -0.58
N PHE A 186 -17.76 7.60 -1.77
CA PHE A 186 -16.67 8.52 -2.05
C PHE A 186 -17.10 9.99 -1.91
N GLU A 187 -18.07 10.41 -2.71
CA GLU A 187 -18.65 11.77 -2.66
C GLU A 187 -19.19 12.10 -1.26
N LYS A 188 -19.77 11.10 -0.59
CA LYS A 188 -20.26 11.26 0.77
C LYS A 188 -19.16 11.53 1.77
N LEU A 189 -18.04 10.81 1.70
CA LEU A 189 -16.94 11.04 2.63
C LEU A 189 -16.30 12.41 2.43
N GLU A 190 -16.11 12.88 1.20
CA GLU A 190 -15.50 14.21 0.97
C GLU A 190 -16.38 15.39 1.41
N ASN A 191 -17.70 15.25 1.34
CA ASN A 191 -18.64 16.33 1.64
C ASN A 191 -19.30 16.23 3.03
N SER A 192 -18.89 15.27 3.85
CA SER A 192 -19.45 15.02 5.18
C SER A 192 -18.75 15.83 6.26
N ASP A 193 -19.51 16.24 7.28
CA ASP A 193 -18.93 16.70 8.54
C ASP A 193 -18.44 15.53 9.42
N ASP A 194 -17.67 15.84 10.46
CA ASP A 194 -17.11 14.86 11.40
C ASP A 194 -18.18 13.95 12.04
N THR A 195 -19.37 14.49 12.31
CA THR A 195 -20.48 13.71 12.88
C THR A 195 -20.93 12.63 11.90
N THR A 196 -21.06 12.98 10.62
CA THR A 196 -21.48 12.08 9.56
C THR A 196 -20.38 11.07 9.22
N LEU A 197 -19.11 11.49 9.16
CA LEU A 197 -17.96 10.60 8.97
C LEU A 197 -17.88 9.53 10.06
N ARG A 198 -18.01 9.94 11.33
CA ARG A 198 -18.05 9.02 12.47
C ARG A 198 -19.21 8.03 12.35
N ALA A 199 -20.39 8.51 11.97
CA ALA A 199 -21.56 7.67 11.80
C ALA A 199 -21.41 6.66 10.64
N ILE A 200 -20.80 7.06 9.51
CA ILE A 200 -20.44 6.18 8.41
C ILE A 200 -19.46 5.11 8.90
N GLY A 201 -18.35 5.49 9.53
CA GLY A 201 -17.34 4.57 10.02
C GLY A 201 -17.91 3.53 10.98
N ARG A 202 -18.68 3.97 11.98
CA ARG A 202 -19.38 3.07 12.92
C ARG A 202 -20.31 2.10 12.20
N SER A 203 -21.09 2.60 11.25
CA SER A 203 -22.09 1.80 10.55
C SER A 203 -21.44 0.76 9.64
N VAL A 204 -20.33 1.10 8.98
CA VAL A 204 -19.52 0.15 8.17
C VAL A 204 -18.90 -0.94 9.05
N ILE A 205 -18.29 -0.57 10.20
CA ILE A 205 -17.71 -1.54 11.15
C ILE A 205 -18.80 -2.47 11.69
N PHE A 206 -19.89 -1.89 12.22
CA PHE A 206 -21.01 -2.64 12.76
C PHE A 206 -21.54 -3.62 11.72
N LYS A 207 -21.83 -3.14 10.51
CA LYS A 207 -22.38 -3.98 9.45
C LYS A 207 -21.44 -5.13 9.07
N SER A 208 -20.14 -4.86 9.01
CA SER A 208 -19.11 -5.88 8.76
C SER A 208 -19.07 -6.93 9.88
N SER A 209 -19.17 -6.51 11.15
CA SER A 209 -19.17 -7.42 12.30
C SER A 209 -20.39 -8.34 12.34
N TRP A 210 -21.58 -7.84 11.98
CA TRP A 210 -22.83 -8.62 12.03
C TRP A 210 -23.13 -9.42 10.75
N SER A 211 -22.32 -9.29 9.70
CA SER A 211 -22.47 -10.03 8.44
C SER A 211 -21.84 -11.44 8.52
N PHE A 212 -22.29 -12.26 9.48
CA PHE A 212 -21.72 -13.59 9.77
C PHE A 212 -21.61 -14.51 8.55
N VAL A 213 -22.56 -14.40 7.62
CA VAL A 213 -22.57 -15.19 6.36
C VAL A 213 -21.46 -14.74 5.41
N SER A 214 -21.15 -13.44 5.39
CA SER A 214 -20.17 -12.82 4.51
C SER A 214 -18.76 -12.76 5.11
N TRP A 215 -18.52 -13.30 6.30
CA TRP A 215 -17.21 -13.22 6.96
C TRP A 215 -16.08 -13.87 6.15
N ARG A 216 -16.39 -14.90 5.36
CA ARG A 216 -15.41 -15.49 4.44
C ARG A 216 -15.05 -14.54 3.30
N ASP A 217 -16.05 -13.98 2.64
CA ASP A 217 -15.85 -13.05 1.53
C ASP A 217 -15.16 -11.76 2.01
N LEU A 218 -15.54 -11.25 3.19
CA LEU A 218 -14.86 -10.14 3.85
C LEU A 218 -13.41 -10.48 4.17
N SER A 219 -13.14 -11.67 4.74
CA SER A 219 -11.78 -12.08 5.04
C SER A 219 -10.92 -12.16 3.79
N ASP A 220 -11.42 -12.77 2.73
CA ASP A 220 -10.68 -12.90 1.47
C ASP A 220 -10.46 -11.52 0.83
N MET A 221 -11.45 -10.62 0.89
CA MET A 221 -11.34 -9.23 0.45
C MET A 221 -10.29 -8.43 1.25
N PHE A 222 -10.28 -8.51 2.59
CA PHE A 222 -9.30 -7.82 3.41
C PHE A 222 -7.88 -8.33 3.14
N VAL A 223 -7.70 -9.65 3.02
CA VAL A 223 -6.40 -10.25 2.70
C VAL A 223 -5.93 -9.85 1.30
N LYS A 224 -6.84 -9.80 0.31
CA LYS A 224 -6.54 -9.28 -1.02
C LYS A 224 -6.06 -7.83 -0.93
N ASN A 225 -6.83 -6.95 -0.28
CA ASN A 225 -6.49 -5.54 -0.15
C ASN A 225 -5.20 -5.29 0.66
N LEU A 226 -4.87 -6.12 1.64
CA LEU A 226 -3.58 -6.10 2.35
C LEU A 226 -2.41 -6.49 1.42
N ASN A 227 -2.58 -7.57 0.64
CA ASN A 227 -1.55 -8.03 -0.31
C ASN A 227 -1.35 -7.05 -1.48
N GLU A 228 -2.43 -6.39 -1.90
CA GLU A 228 -2.43 -5.37 -2.94
C GLU A 228 -2.13 -3.97 -2.37
N LYS A 229 -1.73 -3.85 -1.09
CA LYS A 229 -1.39 -2.58 -0.41
C LYS A 229 -2.48 -1.52 -0.45
N HIS A 230 -3.73 -1.89 -0.69
CA HIS A 230 -4.87 -1.00 -0.50
C HIS A 230 -5.18 -0.76 0.98
N ILE A 231 -4.74 -1.68 1.82
CA ILE A 231 -4.68 -1.56 3.28
C ILE A 231 -3.23 -1.74 3.70
N GLN A 232 -2.75 -0.86 4.58
CA GLN A 232 -1.40 -0.95 5.13
C GLN A 232 -1.45 -0.78 6.66
N LEU A 233 -0.68 -1.60 7.37
CA LEU A 233 -0.76 -1.72 8.82
C LEU A 233 0.59 -1.42 9.48
N TYR A 234 0.57 -0.60 10.52
CA TYR A 234 1.72 -0.36 11.36
C TYR A 234 1.36 -0.58 12.83
N SER A 235 2.29 -1.15 13.58
CA SER A 235 2.17 -1.46 15.00
C SER A 235 3.44 -1.02 15.72
N PHE A 236 3.30 -0.31 16.84
CA PHE A 236 4.43 0.00 17.72
C PHE A 236 4.93 -1.22 18.52
N ASN A 237 4.13 -2.28 18.61
CA ASN A 237 4.62 -3.56 19.10
C ASN A 237 5.60 -4.17 18.08
N LYS A 238 6.90 -4.15 18.39
CA LYS A 238 7.99 -4.61 17.52
C LYS A 238 7.82 -6.05 17.01
N ASN A 239 7.34 -6.95 17.88
CA ASN A 239 7.16 -8.36 17.51
C ASN A 239 6.02 -8.53 16.51
N PHE A 240 4.91 -7.82 16.71
CA PHE A 240 3.79 -7.86 15.78
C PHE A 240 4.12 -7.13 14.46
N GLN A 241 4.82 -6.00 14.54
CA GLN A 241 5.27 -5.27 13.35
C GLN A 241 6.15 -6.11 12.44
N LYS A 242 7.09 -6.86 13.01
CA LYS A 242 7.91 -7.81 12.24
C LYS A 242 7.05 -8.82 11.47
N LYS A 243 5.99 -9.34 12.08
CA LYS A 243 5.08 -10.30 11.42
C LYS A 243 4.24 -9.65 10.33
N LEU A 244 3.84 -8.38 10.49
CA LEU A 244 3.18 -7.61 9.44
C LEU A 244 4.12 -7.38 8.25
N ALA A 245 5.38 -7.04 8.51
CA ALA A 245 6.40 -6.86 7.49
C ALA A 245 6.73 -8.18 6.75
N GLU A 246 6.82 -9.31 7.46
CA GLU A 246 7.01 -10.65 6.85
C GLU A 246 5.86 -11.04 5.90
N LYS A 247 4.68 -10.45 6.07
CA LYS A 247 3.51 -10.61 5.18
C LYS A 247 3.43 -9.54 4.08
N ASN A 248 4.34 -8.58 4.05
CA ASN A 248 4.29 -7.34 3.26
C ASN A 248 3.06 -6.45 3.55
N TRP A 249 2.38 -6.66 4.68
CA TRP A 249 1.19 -5.91 5.07
C TRP A 249 1.51 -4.57 5.72
N SER A 250 2.77 -4.35 6.13
CA SER A 250 3.21 -3.04 6.62
C SER A 250 3.60 -2.07 5.52
N GLY A 251 3.72 -2.52 4.27
CA GLY A 251 4.20 -1.69 3.18
C GLY A 251 5.66 -1.25 3.30
N LYS A 252 6.42 -1.86 4.22
CA LYS A 252 7.85 -1.59 4.41
C LYS A 252 8.64 -1.90 3.16
N TRP A 253 9.58 -1.04 2.81
CA TRP A 253 10.55 -1.32 1.77
C TRP A 253 11.84 -1.89 2.38
N PRO A 254 12.54 -2.79 1.68
CA PRO A 254 13.74 -3.43 2.23
C PRO A 254 14.96 -2.50 2.22
N THR A 255 15.41 -2.05 3.41
CA THR A 255 16.55 -1.13 3.55
C THR A 255 17.93 -1.77 3.31
N GLU A 256 18.04 -3.10 3.44
CA GLU A 256 19.28 -3.87 3.24
C GLU A 256 19.11 -4.94 2.14
N PHE A 257 18.33 -4.65 1.10
CA PHE A 257 18.10 -5.61 0.04
C PHE A 257 19.39 -5.94 -0.73
N LYS A 258 19.78 -7.22 -0.70
CA LYS A 258 20.84 -7.76 -1.56
C LYS A 258 20.21 -8.20 -2.89
N GLY A 259 20.25 -7.31 -3.87
CA GLY A 259 19.69 -7.54 -5.20
C GLY A 259 19.37 -6.23 -5.91
N ASP A 260 18.71 -6.34 -7.05
CA ASP A 260 18.20 -5.22 -7.83
C ASP A 260 16.87 -4.72 -7.27
N PHE A 261 16.63 -3.42 -7.41
CA PHE A 261 15.44 -2.76 -6.92
C PHE A 261 14.92 -1.81 -8.00
N LEU A 262 13.64 -1.90 -8.33
CA LEU A 262 13.03 -0.97 -9.28
C LEU A 262 11.63 -0.60 -8.83
N ALA A 263 11.43 0.66 -8.49
CA ALA A 263 10.10 1.22 -8.27
C ALA A 263 9.89 2.45 -9.15
N ALA A 264 8.67 2.61 -9.66
CA ALA A 264 8.19 3.85 -10.26
C ALA A 264 7.00 4.31 -9.43
N ILE A 265 7.14 5.44 -8.75
CA ILE A 265 6.17 5.94 -7.76
C ILE A 265 5.70 7.31 -8.17
N GLU A 266 4.39 7.47 -8.28
CA GLU A 266 3.73 8.69 -8.69
C GLU A 266 3.12 9.47 -7.52
N ALA A 267 3.14 10.80 -7.61
CA ALA A 267 2.29 11.69 -6.84
C ALA A 267 1.55 12.64 -7.79
N ASN A 268 0.21 12.64 -7.77
CA ASN A 268 -0.59 13.56 -8.58
C ASN A 268 -0.79 14.89 -7.84
N PHE A 269 -0.16 15.96 -8.32
CA PHE A 269 -0.29 17.30 -7.77
C PHE A 269 -1.18 18.23 -8.61
N GLY A 270 -1.97 17.66 -9.52
CA GLY A 270 -2.92 18.41 -10.35
C GLY A 270 -4.14 18.98 -9.61
N LYS A 271 -4.23 18.76 -8.28
CA LYS A 271 -5.38 19.11 -7.43
C LYS A 271 -6.71 18.58 -8.00
N ASN A 272 -6.67 17.34 -8.54
CA ASN A 272 -7.79 16.71 -9.24
C ASN A 272 -7.83 15.19 -9.05
N GLN A 273 -8.95 14.57 -9.43
CA GLN A 273 -9.26 13.16 -9.11
C GLN A 273 -9.24 12.25 -10.34
N ILE A 274 -8.24 12.43 -11.20
CA ILE A 274 -8.19 11.79 -12.52
C ILE A 274 -7.31 10.54 -12.59
N ASN A 275 -6.68 10.09 -11.50
CA ASN A 275 -5.76 8.93 -11.54
C ASN A 275 -6.41 7.64 -12.06
N LYS A 276 -7.74 7.50 -11.95
CA LYS A 276 -8.53 6.42 -12.57
C LYS A 276 -8.53 6.43 -14.10
N TYR A 277 -8.15 7.54 -14.73
CA TYR A 277 -8.00 7.70 -16.19
C TYR A 277 -6.53 7.72 -16.64
N ILE A 278 -5.60 7.41 -15.74
CA ILE A 278 -4.17 7.35 -16.06
C ILE A 278 -3.75 5.89 -16.22
N TYR A 279 -3.25 5.55 -17.41
CA TYR A 279 -2.63 4.26 -17.70
C TYR A 279 -1.12 4.33 -17.51
N ARG A 280 -0.53 3.25 -16.96
CA ARG A 280 0.88 3.15 -16.63
C ARG A 280 1.46 1.85 -17.17
N ALA A 281 2.63 1.93 -17.78
CA ALA A 281 3.39 0.76 -18.18
C ALA A 281 4.88 0.98 -17.95
N LEU A 282 5.57 -0.01 -17.39
CA LEU A 282 7.02 0.00 -17.20
C LEU A 282 7.66 -1.16 -17.96
N ASN A 283 8.63 -0.84 -18.81
CA ASN A 283 9.51 -1.81 -19.44
C ASN A 283 10.91 -1.66 -18.87
N TYR A 284 11.46 -2.74 -18.35
CA TYR A 284 12.81 -2.80 -17.80
C TYR A 284 13.62 -3.85 -18.54
N ARG A 285 14.80 -3.46 -19.03
CA ARG A 285 15.75 -4.37 -19.66
C ARG A 285 17.10 -4.25 -18.99
N LEU A 286 17.60 -5.34 -18.43
CA LEU A 286 18.91 -5.42 -17.79
C LEU A 286 19.87 -6.24 -18.64
N TYR A 287 21.07 -5.70 -18.87
CA TYR A 287 22.17 -6.42 -19.48
C TYR A 287 23.13 -6.85 -18.37
N LEU A 288 23.12 -8.15 -18.05
CA LEU A 288 24.11 -8.78 -17.20
C LEU A 288 25.37 -9.08 -18.01
N CYS A 289 26.53 -9.01 -17.37
CA CYS A 289 27.80 -9.30 -18.00
C CYS A 289 28.66 -10.25 -17.16
N ASP A 290 29.76 -10.72 -17.74
CA ASP A 290 30.68 -11.63 -17.08
C ASP A 290 31.85 -10.87 -16.42
N PRO A 291 31.86 -10.75 -15.07
CA PRO A 291 32.92 -10.06 -14.36
C PRO A 291 34.29 -10.76 -14.47
N LYS A 292 34.35 -12.02 -14.90
CA LYS A 292 35.62 -12.76 -15.08
C LYS A 292 36.29 -12.47 -16.41
N THR A 293 35.56 -12.06 -17.44
CA THR A 293 36.13 -11.77 -18.78
C THR A 293 36.27 -10.28 -19.05
N ASP A 294 35.38 -9.45 -18.52
CA ASP A 294 35.40 -8.01 -18.75
C ASP A 294 35.78 -7.24 -17.48
N LYS A 295 37.06 -6.88 -17.38
CA LYS A 295 37.67 -6.15 -16.26
C LYS A 295 37.07 -4.73 -16.01
N TYR A 296 36.13 -4.30 -16.87
CA TYR A 296 35.48 -2.99 -16.86
C TYR A 296 33.97 -3.09 -17.14
N CYS A 297 33.33 -4.23 -16.82
CA CYS A 297 31.92 -4.36 -17.14
C CYS A 297 30.99 -3.57 -16.22
N GLU A 298 30.02 -2.86 -16.81
CA GLU A 298 28.95 -2.15 -16.12
C GLU A 298 27.62 -2.91 -16.30
N TYR A 299 26.88 -3.17 -15.22
CA TYR A 299 25.52 -3.71 -15.29
C TYR A 299 24.56 -2.63 -15.74
N MET A 300 24.05 -2.72 -16.97
CA MET A 300 23.28 -1.63 -17.59
C MET A 300 21.78 -1.94 -17.58
N GLY A 301 21.01 -1.12 -16.85
CA GLY A 301 19.55 -1.15 -16.83
C GLY A 301 18.96 -0.08 -17.75
N LYS A 302 18.05 -0.45 -18.65
CA LYS A 302 17.24 0.46 -19.45
C LYS A 302 15.79 0.43 -18.96
N VAL A 303 15.28 1.58 -18.55
CA VAL A 303 13.90 1.76 -18.09
C VAL A 303 13.14 2.61 -19.10
N ALA A 304 11.96 2.16 -19.50
CA ALA A 304 11.00 2.94 -20.29
C ALA A 304 9.64 2.90 -19.57
N TYR A 305 9.27 4.03 -18.96
CA TYR A 305 8.01 4.21 -18.24
C TYR A 305 7.04 5.05 -19.07
N THR A 306 5.99 4.43 -19.56
CA THR A 306 4.91 5.07 -20.32
C THR A 306 3.77 5.43 -19.38
N ILE A 307 3.34 6.69 -19.44
CA ILE A 307 2.16 7.21 -18.76
C ILE A 307 1.24 7.86 -19.79
N GLU A 308 -0.06 7.56 -19.71
CA GLU A 308 -1.07 8.02 -20.66
C GLU A 308 -2.31 8.51 -19.93
N HIS A 309 -2.80 9.67 -20.35
CA HIS A 309 -4.09 10.18 -19.92
C HIS A 309 -5.14 9.77 -20.95
N VAL A 310 -6.11 8.94 -20.54
CA VAL A 310 -7.17 8.48 -21.44
C VAL A 310 -8.07 9.65 -21.84
N ASP A 311 -8.41 9.74 -23.12
CA ASP A 311 -9.17 10.84 -23.76
C ASP A 311 -10.59 11.07 -23.19
N ARG A 312 -11.19 10.04 -22.56
CA ARG A 312 -12.58 10.07 -22.07
C ARG A 312 -12.74 10.41 -20.58
N ALA A 313 -11.80 11.11 -19.97
CA ALA A 313 -12.03 11.60 -18.62
C ALA A 313 -13.20 12.63 -18.62
N PRO A 314 -14.19 12.50 -17.73
CA PRO A 314 -15.16 13.54 -17.49
C PRO A 314 -14.41 14.74 -16.93
N GLU A 315 -14.51 15.85 -17.65
CA GLU A 315 -13.75 17.08 -17.49
C GLU A 315 -12.32 16.95 -18.04
N ALA A 316 -11.93 17.89 -18.92
CA ALA A 316 -10.64 17.91 -19.59
C ALA A 316 -9.50 18.36 -18.65
N GLU A 317 -9.53 17.85 -17.42
CA GLU A 317 -8.58 18.20 -16.39
C GLU A 317 -7.20 17.67 -16.75
N LYS A 318 -6.20 18.53 -16.59
CA LYS A 318 -4.83 18.20 -16.91
C LYS A 318 -4.21 17.39 -15.77
N TYR A 319 -3.57 16.28 -16.11
CA TYR A 319 -2.71 15.58 -15.17
C TYR A 319 -1.40 16.32 -14.98
N THR A 320 -1.03 16.59 -13.73
CA THR A 320 0.28 17.11 -13.35
C THR A 320 0.77 16.32 -12.16
N GLY A 321 1.83 15.54 -12.33
CA GLY A 321 2.35 14.72 -11.25
C GLY A 321 3.85 14.56 -11.31
N TYR A 322 4.37 14.03 -10.21
CA TYR A 322 5.79 13.79 -10.00
C TYR A 322 6.03 12.28 -9.95
N ILE A 323 6.87 11.78 -10.86
CA ILE A 323 7.20 10.36 -10.94
C ILE A 323 8.63 10.18 -10.47
N ARG A 324 8.82 9.35 -9.45
CA ARG A 324 10.11 8.99 -8.87
C ARG A 324 10.47 7.56 -9.22
N PHE A 325 11.71 7.37 -9.64
CA PHE A 325 12.30 6.08 -9.90
C PHE A 325 13.32 5.76 -8.83
N TYR A 326 13.19 4.58 -8.24
CA TYR A 326 14.04 4.11 -7.16
C TYR A 326 14.85 2.93 -7.66
N PHE A 327 16.15 2.97 -7.40
CA PHE A 327 17.14 1.96 -7.74
C PHE A 327 18.02 1.64 -6.53
N PRO A 328 18.86 0.58 -6.56
CA PRO A 328 19.84 0.33 -5.52
C PRO A 328 20.72 1.57 -5.24
N LYS A 329 21.06 1.81 -3.97
CA LYS A 329 21.77 3.03 -3.51
C LYS A 329 23.00 3.44 -4.32
N LYS A 330 23.76 2.49 -4.86
CA LYS A 330 25.01 2.72 -5.60
C LYS A 330 24.82 2.79 -7.12
N THR A 331 23.60 3.03 -7.58
CA THR A 331 23.27 3.21 -9.00
C THR A 331 23.76 4.57 -9.50
N SER A 332 24.15 4.65 -10.77
CA SER A 332 24.46 5.90 -11.45
C SER A 332 23.55 6.08 -12.67
N LEU A 333 23.02 7.30 -12.87
CA LEU A 333 22.25 7.62 -14.07
C LEU A 333 23.20 7.96 -15.22
N LYS A 334 23.11 7.23 -16.32
CA LYS A 334 23.94 7.42 -17.52
C LYS A 334 23.26 8.33 -18.54
N SER A 335 21.96 8.17 -18.74
CA SER A 335 21.18 9.02 -19.64
C SER A 335 19.70 9.04 -19.27
N SER A 336 19.02 10.12 -19.65
CA SER A 336 17.57 10.28 -19.55
C SER A 336 17.08 11.11 -20.74
N ASN A 337 15.91 10.78 -21.29
CA ASN A 337 15.27 11.58 -22.35
C ASN A 337 14.51 12.80 -21.80
N THR A 338 14.36 12.89 -20.48
CA THR A 338 13.72 14.01 -19.76
C THR A 338 14.67 14.57 -18.71
N PHE A 339 14.42 15.81 -18.28
CA PHE A 339 15.08 16.36 -17.11
C PHE A 339 14.65 15.60 -15.85
N VAL A 340 15.61 15.30 -14.99
CA VAL A 340 15.39 14.59 -13.72
C VAL A 340 16.08 15.32 -12.58
N ASN A 341 15.43 15.33 -11.42
CA ASN A 341 15.98 15.80 -10.17
C ASN A 341 16.50 14.61 -9.36
N TYR A 342 17.67 14.77 -8.76
CA TYR A 342 18.21 13.78 -7.82
C TYR A 342 17.63 14.06 -6.44
N GLU A 343 17.07 13.03 -5.81
CA GLU A 343 16.57 13.12 -4.44
C GLU A 343 17.57 12.57 -3.45
N ASN A 344 17.75 13.27 -2.34
CA ASN A 344 18.53 12.75 -1.23
C ASN A 344 17.72 11.65 -0.53
N ASN A 345 18.19 10.41 -0.62
CA ASN A 345 17.57 9.26 0.01
C ASN A 345 18.64 8.37 0.64
N GLU A 346 18.39 7.94 1.89
CA GLU A 346 19.38 7.19 2.65
C GLU A 346 19.52 5.73 2.17
N ASP A 347 18.49 5.15 1.57
CA ASP A 347 18.42 3.71 1.27
C ASP A 347 18.53 3.41 -0.22
N TYR A 348 18.14 4.36 -1.08
CA TYR A 348 18.00 4.16 -2.52
C TYR A 348 18.66 5.27 -3.33
N PHE A 349 18.99 4.96 -4.58
CA PHE A 349 19.27 5.99 -5.58
C PHE A 349 17.93 6.42 -6.17
N VAL A 350 17.61 7.72 -6.09
CA VAL A 350 16.30 8.24 -6.47
C VAL A 350 16.44 9.39 -7.44
N VAL A 351 15.74 9.28 -8.57
CA VAL A 351 15.58 10.35 -9.54
C VAL A 351 14.10 10.57 -9.81
N GLY A 352 13.67 11.81 -9.95
CA GLY A 352 12.27 12.13 -10.23
C GLY A 352 12.09 13.19 -11.30
N THR A 353 10.93 13.16 -11.95
CA THR A 353 10.59 14.08 -13.03
C THR A 353 9.13 14.51 -12.95
N ILE A 354 8.87 15.77 -13.28
CA ILE A 354 7.50 16.31 -13.35
C ILE A 354 6.93 15.98 -14.72
N VAL A 355 5.73 15.39 -14.73
CA VAL A 355 5.00 15.07 -15.96
C VAL A 355 3.66 15.78 -15.96
N SER A 356 3.38 16.41 -17.09
CA SER A 356 2.08 16.99 -17.42
C SER A 356 1.47 16.29 -18.63
N LEU A 357 0.18 15.96 -18.58
CA LEU A 357 -0.56 15.36 -19.70
C LEU A 357 -1.94 16.00 -19.83
N ASN A 358 -2.29 16.43 -21.04
CA ASN A 358 -3.68 16.69 -21.40
C ASN A 358 -4.42 15.37 -21.70
N PRO A 359 -5.76 15.36 -21.71
CA PRO A 359 -6.52 14.19 -22.17
C PRO A 359 -6.07 13.71 -23.56
N GLY A 360 -5.88 12.40 -23.70
CA GLY A 360 -5.40 11.75 -24.93
C GLY A 360 -3.88 11.77 -25.11
N GLU A 361 -3.12 12.49 -24.26
CA GLU A 361 -1.67 12.52 -24.36
C GLU A 361 -1.01 11.30 -23.71
N ARG A 362 0.09 10.86 -24.32
CA ARG A 362 0.98 9.83 -23.82
C ARG A 362 2.41 10.35 -23.77
N LYS A 363 3.14 10.06 -22.70
CA LYS A 363 4.59 10.30 -22.57
C LYS A 363 5.31 9.04 -22.15
N THR A 364 6.54 8.89 -22.63
CA THR A 364 7.45 7.81 -22.22
C THR A 364 8.73 8.41 -21.69
N ILE A 365 9.03 8.14 -20.41
CA ILE A 365 10.28 8.49 -19.75
C ILE A 365 11.25 7.34 -19.97
N GLU A 366 12.38 7.62 -20.61
CA GLU A 366 13.41 6.63 -20.92
C GLU A 366 14.70 6.99 -20.18
N MET A 367 15.26 6.03 -19.47
CA MET A 367 16.50 6.19 -18.72
C MET A 367 17.42 5.00 -18.91
N THR A 368 18.71 5.27 -18.90
CA THR A 368 19.73 4.23 -18.77
C THR A 368 20.50 4.45 -17.47
N VAL A 369 20.59 3.41 -16.66
CA VAL A 369 21.29 3.41 -15.38
C VAL A 369 22.37 2.34 -15.38
N GLU A 370 23.48 2.61 -14.69
CA GLU A 370 24.45 1.60 -14.29
C GLU A 370 24.17 1.20 -12.85
N LEU A 371 24.03 -0.11 -12.64
CA LEU A 371 23.69 -0.71 -11.36
C LEU A 371 24.95 -1.26 -10.68
N PRO A 372 24.98 -1.31 -9.34
CA PRO A 372 26.11 -1.86 -8.62
C PRO A 372 26.20 -3.38 -8.78
N GLU A 373 27.42 -3.93 -8.70
CA GLU A 373 27.64 -5.38 -8.81
C GLU A 373 26.87 -6.21 -7.77
N THR A 374 26.49 -5.60 -6.65
CA THR A 374 25.71 -6.24 -5.58
C THR A 374 24.31 -6.71 -6.01
N ILE A 375 23.82 -6.32 -7.19
CA ILE A 375 22.56 -6.86 -7.74
C ILE A 375 22.66 -8.34 -8.13
N PHE A 376 23.89 -8.83 -8.31
CA PHE A 376 24.19 -10.19 -8.73
C PHE A 376 25.12 -10.84 -7.69
N ASP A 377 24.63 -11.82 -6.94
CA ASP A 377 25.37 -12.49 -5.87
C ASP A 377 25.35 -14.01 -6.06
N GLN A 378 26.51 -14.66 -5.95
CA GLN A 378 26.66 -16.12 -6.06
C GLN A 378 25.85 -16.72 -7.22
N GLU A 379 26.06 -16.20 -8.43
CA GLU A 379 25.37 -16.66 -9.66
C GLU A 379 23.86 -16.40 -9.68
N THR A 380 23.32 -15.64 -8.73
CA THR A 380 21.89 -15.36 -8.60
C THR A 380 21.59 -13.88 -8.77
N TYR A 381 20.61 -13.58 -9.61
CA TYR A 381 19.98 -12.27 -9.74
C TYR A 381 18.62 -12.28 -9.05
N SER A 382 18.29 -11.22 -8.31
CA SER A 382 17.00 -11.03 -7.66
C SER A 382 16.56 -9.59 -7.80
N LEU A 383 15.41 -9.36 -8.44
CA LEU A 383 14.79 -8.05 -8.62
C LEU A 383 13.56 -7.94 -7.72
N TYR A 384 13.52 -6.91 -6.88
CA TYR A 384 12.34 -6.53 -6.12
C TYR A 384 11.65 -5.31 -6.74
N ILE A 385 10.36 -5.47 -7.01
CA ILE A 385 9.49 -4.45 -7.61
C ILE A 385 8.32 -4.21 -6.64
N PRO A 386 8.36 -3.14 -5.82
CA PRO A 386 7.24 -2.81 -4.95
C PRO A 386 6.09 -2.26 -5.77
N LYS A 387 4.87 -2.68 -5.42
CA LYS A 387 3.62 -2.11 -5.92
C LYS A 387 3.32 -0.80 -5.20
N GLN A 388 2.91 0.23 -5.94
CA GLN A 388 2.46 1.50 -5.36
C GLN A 388 1.07 1.36 -4.73
N SER A 389 0.89 1.81 -3.48
CA SER A 389 -0.42 1.84 -2.85
C SER A 389 -1.39 2.75 -3.64
N GLY A 390 -2.68 2.39 -3.68
CA GLY A 390 -3.68 3.15 -4.45
C GLY A 390 -3.79 2.81 -5.95
N THR A 391 -2.75 2.29 -6.60
CA THR A 391 -2.84 1.77 -7.98
C THR A 391 -3.44 0.36 -8.00
N SER A 392 -3.99 -0.10 -9.14
CA SER A 392 -4.64 -1.43 -9.19
C SER A 392 -3.71 -2.55 -9.66
N GLY A 393 -2.97 -2.33 -10.75
CA GLY A 393 -2.17 -3.37 -11.38
C GLY A 393 -1.50 -2.87 -12.65
N ASP A 394 -0.55 -1.97 -12.49
CA ASP A 394 0.17 -1.34 -13.61
C ASP A 394 0.91 -2.38 -14.45
N SER A 395 1.05 -2.15 -15.76
CA SER A 395 1.64 -3.14 -16.67
C SER A 395 3.15 -3.13 -16.57
N TYR A 396 3.78 -4.26 -16.25
CA TYR A 396 5.24 -4.38 -16.18
C TYR A 396 5.76 -5.43 -17.15
N SER A 397 6.92 -5.15 -17.75
CA SER A 397 7.71 -6.07 -18.56
C SER A 397 9.16 -5.99 -18.09
N VAL A 398 9.77 -7.13 -17.80
CA VAL A 398 11.16 -7.26 -17.35
C VAL A 398 11.88 -8.24 -18.27
N ILE A 399 13.02 -7.82 -18.82
CA ILE A 399 13.87 -8.64 -19.66
C ILE A 399 15.28 -8.60 -19.10
N ILE A 400 15.86 -9.76 -18.83
CA ILE A 400 17.24 -9.90 -18.38
C ILE A 400 18.01 -10.63 -19.48
N GLU A 401 19.05 -9.98 -20.01
CA GLU A 401 19.97 -10.56 -20.98
C GLU A 401 21.27 -10.93 -20.27
N THR A 402 21.72 -12.17 -20.46
CA THR A 402 23.01 -12.64 -19.94
C THR A 402 24.01 -12.82 -21.08
N PRO A 403 25.32 -12.98 -20.79
CA PRO A 403 26.30 -13.29 -21.81
C PRO A 403 25.93 -14.55 -22.61
N THR A 404 26.17 -14.52 -23.92
CA THR A 404 25.97 -15.70 -24.79
C THR A 404 26.74 -16.91 -24.28
N GLY A 405 26.11 -18.08 -24.33
CA GLY A 405 26.69 -19.34 -23.85
C GLY A 405 26.51 -19.58 -22.34
N THR A 406 25.78 -18.72 -21.63
CA THR A 406 25.33 -19.00 -20.26
C THR A 406 24.01 -19.79 -20.25
N GLU A 407 23.80 -20.58 -19.21
CA GLU A 407 22.54 -21.27 -18.93
C GLU A 407 21.79 -20.51 -17.83
N ILE A 408 20.52 -20.15 -18.10
CA ILE A 408 19.65 -19.50 -17.12
C ILE A 408 18.67 -20.51 -16.54
N LYS A 409 18.53 -20.53 -15.21
CA LYS A 409 17.47 -21.26 -14.51
C LYS A 409 16.61 -20.28 -13.73
N SER A 410 15.29 -20.34 -13.94
CA SER A 410 14.35 -19.49 -13.22
C SER A 410 13.00 -20.19 -13.02
N ARG A 411 12.29 -19.79 -11.96
CA ARG A 411 10.86 -20.05 -11.77
C ARG A 411 9.99 -18.81 -11.98
N SER A 412 10.62 -17.64 -12.10
CA SER A 412 9.95 -16.34 -12.20
C SER A 412 9.88 -15.83 -13.63
N PHE A 413 10.80 -16.28 -14.50
CA PHE A 413 10.94 -15.84 -15.87
C PHE A 413 10.72 -16.98 -16.87
N ASP A 414 10.18 -16.63 -18.04
CA ASP A 414 10.22 -17.45 -19.24
C ASP A 414 11.60 -17.30 -19.89
N VAL A 415 12.31 -18.41 -20.10
CA VAL A 415 13.72 -18.44 -20.51
C VAL A 415 13.87 -18.94 -21.94
N HIS A 416 14.59 -18.18 -22.76
CA HIS A 416 14.98 -18.54 -24.12
C HIS A 416 16.47 -18.23 -24.31
N GLU A 417 17.30 -19.27 -24.38
CA GLU A 417 18.77 -19.17 -24.45
C GLU A 417 19.34 -18.30 -23.30
N ASN A 418 20.00 -17.18 -23.64
CA ASN A 418 20.59 -16.22 -22.72
C ASN A 418 19.65 -15.04 -22.40
N ILE A 419 18.34 -15.19 -22.64
CA ILE A 419 17.33 -14.16 -22.36
C ILE A 419 16.26 -14.74 -21.44
N ALA A 420 15.97 -14.02 -20.35
CA ALA A 420 14.88 -14.30 -19.43
C ALA A 420 13.87 -13.15 -19.47
N SER A 421 12.59 -13.45 -19.59
CA SER A 421 11.53 -12.43 -19.71
C SER A 421 10.34 -12.71 -18.80
N TRP A 422 9.73 -11.64 -18.30
CA TRP A 422 8.51 -11.67 -17.50
C TRP A 422 7.62 -10.49 -17.88
N GLN A 423 6.31 -10.72 -18.00
CA GLN A 423 5.33 -9.67 -18.21
C GLN A 423 4.09 -9.92 -17.36
N GLY A 424 3.51 -8.86 -16.78
CA GLY A 424 2.25 -8.97 -16.06
C GLY A 424 1.80 -7.69 -15.38
N ALA A 425 0.60 -7.74 -14.79
CA ALA A 425 0.09 -6.67 -13.95
C ALA A 425 0.72 -6.72 -12.55
N LEU A 426 1.27 -5.59 -12.09
CA LEU A 426 1.86 -5.44 -10.77
C LEU A 426 0.77 -5.10 -9.73
N SER A 427 -0.07 -6.07 -9.39
CA SER A 427 -1.12 -5.88 -8.36
C SER A 427 -0.61 -6.01 -6.92
N LYS A 428 0.54 -6.66 -6.73
CA LYS A 428 1.24 -6.84 -5.45
C LYS A 428 2.74 -6.76 -5.67
N ASP A 429 3.50 -6.60 -4.59
CA ASP A 429 4.96 -6.66 -4.64
C ASP A 429 5.43 -7.94 -5.34
N LYS A 430 6.49 -7.80 -6.15
CA LYS A 430 7.06 -8.90 -6.91
C LYS A 430 8.56 -9.02 -6.62
N THR A 431 8.97 -10.26 -6.39
CA THR A 431 10.38 -10.66 -6.45
C THR A 431 10.55 -11.60 -7.63
N LEU A 432 11.38 -11.21 -8.59
CA LEU A 432 11.73 -12.03 -9.74
C LEU A 432 13.18 -12.45 -9.60
N SER A 433 13.48 -13.74 -9.74
CA SER A 433 14.85 -14.23 -9.59
C SER A 433 15.22 -15.26 -10.64
N LEU A 434 16.51 -15.32 -10.93
CA LEU A 434 17.12 -16.30 -11.82
C LEU A 434 18.53 -16.62 -11.34
N SER A 435 19.03 -17.79 -11.71
CA SER A 435 20.43 -18.16 -11.55
C SER A 435 21.08 -18.32 -12.93
N VAL A 436 22.32 -17.85 -13.08
CA VAL A 436 23.10 -17.90 -14.32
C VAL A 436 24.34 -18.76 -14.09
N THR A 437 24.41 -19.90 -14.77
CA THR A 437 25.57 -20.80 -14.72
C THR A 437 26.28 -20.84 -16.07
N LYS A 438 27.59 -21.09 -16.09
CA LYS A 438 28.26 -21.47 -17.33
C LYS A 438 28.14 -22.99 -17.53
N PRO A 439 27.89 -23.48 -18.75
CA PRO A 439 28.07 -24.90 -19.05
C PRO A 439 29.54 -25.27 -18.78
N LEU A 440 29.72 -26.42 -18.13
CA LEU A 440 31.03 -27.00 -17.79
C LEU A 440 31.87 -27.32 -19.02
#